data_AF-A0A914EEL2-F1
#
_entry.id   AF-A0A914EEL2-F1
#
_cell.length_a   1.000
_cell.length_b   1.000
_cell.length_c   1.000
_cell.angle_alpha   90.00
_cell.angle_beta   90.00
_cell.angle_gamma   90.00
#
_symmetry.space_group_name_H-M   'P 1'
#
loop_
_entity.id
_entity.type
_entity.pdbx_description
1 polymer ?
#
loop_
_entity_poly.entity_id
_entity_poly.type
_entity_poly.pdbx_seq_one_letter_code
_entity_poly.pdbx_strand_id
1 'polypeptide(L)'
;MTILADSEASKYVDGTAVHWYDDLPWDPASKLSDLYLAHSDKFILSTEACNGWLDPPLQGPSYGNWYRGASYANDIIIGIANDKRIIQYH
;
A
#
# COMPACT_ATOMS: atom_id res chain seq x y z
N MET A 1 -4.01 10.55 11.28
CA MET A 1 -4.76 10.67 10.02
C MET A 1 -6.01 11.50 10.27
N THR A 2 -6.18 12.62 9.58
CA THR A 2 -7.16 13.67 9.96
C THR A 2 -8.62 13.23 9.76
N ILE A 3 -8.90 12.38 8.76
CA ILE A 3 -10.25 11.90 8.45
C ILE A 3 -10.71 10.83 9.45
N LEU A 4 -9.90 9.81 9.71
CA LEU A 4 -10.28 8.72 10.62
C LEU A 4 -10.23 9.12 12.10
N ALA A 5 -9.53 10.20 12.44
CA ALA A 5 -9.53 10.77 13.79
C ALA A 5 -10.76 11.66 14.08
N ASP A 6 -11.47 12.12 13.05
CA ASP A 6 -12.72 12.86 13.18
C ASP A 6 -13.90 11.89 13.29
N SER A 7 -14.63 11.94 14.41
CA SER A 7 -15.72 11.01 14.68
C SER A 7 -16.93 11.18 13.76
N GLU A 8 -17.17 12.37 13.21
CA GLU A 8 -18.26 12.57 12.25
C GLU A 8 -17.86 12.07 10.87
N ALA A 9 -16.64 12.37 10.41
CA ALA A 9 -16.17 11.92 9.11
C ALA A 9 -15.99 10.39 9.05
N SER A 10 -15.44 9.78 10.10
CA SER A 10 -15.13 8.35 10.16
C SER A 10 -16.36 7.44 10.02
N LYS A 11 -17.57 7.94 10.30
CA LYS A 11 -18.84 7.18 10.11
C LYS A 11 -19.15 6.89 8.64
N TYR A 12 -18.58 7.67 7.73
CA TYR A 12 -18.82 7.56 6.29
C TYR A 12 -17.68 6.85 5.54
N VAL A 13 -16.67 6.38 6.28
CA VAL A 13 -15.46 5.79 5.71
C VAL A 13 -15.31 4.37 6.22
N ASP A 14 -15.39 3.38 5.33
CA ASP A 14 -15.19 1.97 5.67
C ASP A 14 -13.71 1.56 5.68
N GLY A 15 -12.85 2.34 5.02
CA GLY A 15 -11.45 1.98 4.85
C GLY A 15 -10.58 3.04 4.17
N THR A 16 -9.30 2.71 4.01
CA THR A 16 -8.27 3.54 3.37
C THR A 16 -7.76 2.86 2.11
N ALA A 17 -7.87 3.56 0.99
CA ALA A 17 -7.23 3.16 -0.26
C ALA A 17 -5.77 3.63 -0.28
N VAL A 18 -4.84 2.76 -0.72
CA VAL A 18 -3.41 3.06 -0.79
C VAL A 18 -2.86 2.77 -2.18
N HIS A 19 -1.97 3.66 -2.63
CA HIS A 19 -1.21 3.52 -3.87
C HIS A 19 0.25 3.27 -3.51
N TRP A 20 0.97 2.47 -4.29
CA TRP A 20 2.42 2.27 -4.11
C TRP A 20 3.17 2.49 -5.43
N TYR A 21 4.13 3.40 -5.35
CA TYR A 21 4.88 3.93 -6.48
C TYR A 21 6.36 4.06 -6.10
N ASP A 22 6.65 4.48 -4.86
CA ASP A 22 8.01 4.68 -4.35
C ASP A 22 8.08 4.46 -2.83
N ASP A 23 8.05 3.21 -2.41
CA ASP A 23 7.93 2.85 -0.98
C ASP A 23 9.24 3.09 -0.20
N LEU A 24 10.37 3.28 -0.89
CA LEU A 24 11.68 3.47 -0.27
C LEU A 24 12.37 4.72 -0.83
N PRO A 25 12.88 5.63 0.02
CA PRO A 25 13.00 5.53 1.48
C PRO A 25 11.85 6.17 2.28
N TRP A 26 10.87 6.80 1.64
CA TRP A 26 9.97 7.76 2.30
C TRP A 26 8.70 7.15 2.89
N ASP A 27 8.19 6.08 2.27
CA ASP A 27 6.87 5.51 2.58
C ASP A 27 6.95 4.00 2.82
N PRO A 28 7.65 3.55 3.88
CA PRO A 28 7.78 2.13 4.16
C PRO A 28 6.42 1.49 4.41
N ALA A 29 6.26 0.25 3.92
CA ALA A 29 5.05 -0.54 4.10
C ALA A 29 4.64 -0.75 5.58
N SER A 30 5.55 -0.54 6.54
CA SER A 30 5.23 -0.54 7.98
C SER A 30 4.16 0.47 8.37
N LYS A 31 3.98 1.56 7.59
CA LYS A 31 2.88 2.52 7.80
C LYS A 31 1.49 1.87 7.68
N LEU A 32 1.35 0.78 6.92
CA LEU A 32 0.11 0.01 6.86
C LEU A 32 -0.21 -0.67 8.20
N SER A 33 0.83 -1.18 8.88
CA SER A 33 0.69 -1.72 10.23
C SER A 33 0.30 -0.64 11.24
N ASP A 34 0.91 0.54 11.16
CA ASP A 34 0.57 1.66 12.06
C ASP A 34 -0.87 2.13 11.85
N LEU A 35 -1.33 2.22 10.59
CA LEU A 35 -2.70 2.56 10.23
C LEU A 35 -3.69 1.53 10.79
N TYR A 36 -3.41 0.23 10.62
CA TYR A 36 -4.24 -0.83 11.18
C TYR A 36 -4.29 -0.77 12.72
N LEU A 37 -3.16 -0.54 13.38
CA LEU A 37 -3.11 -0.42 14.84
C LEU A 37 -3.92 0.78 15.35
N ALA A 38 -3.95 1.88 14.60
CA ALA A 38 -4.72 3.08 14.96
C ALA A 38 -6.23 2.95 14.66
N HIS A 39 -6.60 2.19 13.62
CA HIS A 39 -7.97 2.09 13.10
C HIS A 39 -8.31 0.66 12.67
N SER A 40 -8.28 -0.27 13.62
CA SER A 40 -8.45 -1.71 13.36
C SER A 40 -9.84 -2.12 12.87
N ASP A 41 -10.83 -1.23 13.01
CA ASP A 41 -12.19 -1.38 12.49
C ASP A 41 -12.32 -0.99 11.01
N LYS A 42 -11.31 -0.36 10.41
CA LYS A 42 -11.32 0.12 9.03
C LYS A 42 -10.47 -0.78 8.14
N PHE A 43 -10.92 -1.05 6.92
CA PHE A 43 -10.12 -1.83 5.97
C PHE A 43 -9.03 -0.99 5.30
N ILE A 44 -7.94 -1.64 4.89
CA ILE A 44 -6.94 -1.09 3.99
C ILE A 44 -7.08 -1.82 2.64
N LEU A 45 -7.01 -1.08 1.54
CA LEU A 45 -7.10 -1.63 0.19
C LEU A 45 -6.04 -1.01 -0.71
N SER A 46 -5.17 -1.87 -1.25
CA SER A 46 -4.24 -1.54 -2.33
C SER A 46 -4.99 -1.32 -3.65
N THR A 47 -5.14 -0.06 -4.08
CA THR A 47 -5.96 0.30 -5.25
C THR A 47 -5.17 0.60 -6.52
N GLU A 48 -3.88 0.93 -6.40
CA GLU A 48 -3.05 1.25 -7.58
C GLU A 48 -1.56 1.00 -7.34
N ALA A 49 -0.89 0.47 -8.37
CA ALA A 49 0.57 0.43 -8.42
C ALA A 49 1.13 0.44 -9.82
N CYS A 50 2.27 1.11 -9.99
CA CYS A 50 2.90 1.26 -11.29
C CYS A 50 4.42 1.09 -11.20
N ASN A 51 5.00 0.45 -12.21
CA ASN A 51 6.43 0.49 -12.49
C ASN A 51 6.68 1.31 -13.76
N GLY A 52 7.80 2.02 -13.83
CA GLY A 52 8.14 2.84 -15.01
C GLY A 52 7.36 4.15 -15.10
N TRP A 53 6.90 4.66 -13.97
CA TRP A 53 6.32 6.00 -13.83
C TRP A 53 7.39 7.09 -13.66
N LEU A 54 8.63 6.70 -13.30
CA LEU A 54 9.79 7.59 -13.18
C LEU A 54 10.14 8.27 -14.51
N ASP A 55 10.86 9.39 -14.41
CA ASP A 55 11.33 10.16 -15.56
C ASP A 55 12.28 9.35 -16.48
N PRO A 56 12.44 9.78 -17.75
CA PRO A 56 13.39 9.17 -18.68
C PRO A 56 14.78 8.99 -18.06
N PRO A 57 15.46 7.84 -18.29
CA PRO A 57 15.17 6.83 -19.31
C PRO A 57 14.32 5.64 -18.83
N LEU A 58 13.84 5.64 -17.58
CA LEU A 58 13.14 4.48 -17.00
C LEU A 58 11.62 4.50 -17.26
N GLN A 59 11.12 5.56 -17.90
CA GLN A 59 9.70 5.75 -18.17
C GLN A 59 9.14 4.75 -19.19
N GLY A 60 7.92 4.29 -18.94
CA GLY A 60 7.11 3.57 -19.93
C GLY A 60 7.34 2.05 -19.98
N PRO A 61 6.77 1.35 -20.98
CA PRO A 61 6.80 -0.10 -21.08
C PRO A 61 8.22 -0.68 -21.17
N SER A 62 8.44 -1.85 -20.56
CA SER A 62 9.72 -2.56 -20.61
C SER A 62 9.48 -4.06 -20.81
N TYR A 63 9.62 -4.52 -22.05
CA TYR A 63 9.33 -5.90 -22.44
C TYR A 63 10.33 -6.88 -21.83
N GLY A 64 9.83 -7.99 -21.27
CA GLY A 64 10.67 -9.03 -20.67
C GLY A 64 11.41 -8.61 -19.40
N ASN A 65 11.03 -7.48 -18.79
CA ASN A 65 11.69 -6.95 -17.61
C ASN A 65 11.29 -7.76 -16.36
N TRP A 66 12.07 -8.81 -16.08
CA TRP A 66 11.87 -9.67 -14.92
C TRP A 66 11.96 -8.92 -13.60
N TYR A 67 12.81 -7.89 -13.52
CA TYR A 67 12.97 -7.08 -12.31
C TYR A 67 11.67 -6.37 -11.94
N ARG A 68 10.97 -5.76 -12.91
CA ARG A 68 9.65 -5.14 -12.66
C ARG A 68 8.58 -6.15 -12.27
N GLY A 69 8.61 -7.36 -12.84
CA GLY A 69 7.72 -8.44 -12.42
C GLY A 69 7.98 -8.87 -10.98
N ALA A 70 9.25 -9.05 -10.63
CA ALA A 70 9.67 -9.45 -9.29
C ALA A 70 9.38 -8.37 -8.24
N SER A 71 9.50 -7.08 -8.57
CA SER A 71 9.15 -5.99 -7.64
C SER A 71 7.68 -6.02 -7.29
N TYR A 72 6.77 -6.15 -8.27
CA TYR A 72 5.35 -6.33 -7.97
C TYR A 72 5.07 -7.51 -7.04
N ALA A 73 5.67 -8.67 -7.30
CA ALA A 73 5.47 -9.85 -6.45
C ALA A 73 5.98 -9.61 -5.02
N ASN A 74 7.16 -8.99 -4.87
CA ASN A 74 7.73 -8.62 -3.59
C ASN A 74 6.82 -7.64 -2.84
N ASP A 75 6.36 -6.58 -3.50
CA ASP A 75 5.57 -5.52 -2.87
C ASP A 75 4.18 -6.02 -2.45
N ILE A 76 3.57 -6.91 -3.24
CA ILE A 76 2.33 -7.61 -2.85
C ILE A 76 2.54 -8.42 -1.56
N ILE A 77 3.64 -9.19 -1.49
CA ILE A 77 3.95 -10.01 -0.31
C ILE A 77 4.20 -9.12 0.91
N ILE A 78 4.98 -8.06 0.75
CA ILE A 78 5.27 -7.10 1.82
C ILE A 78 3.99 -6.39 2.28
N GLY A 79 3.13 -5.96 1.34
CA GLY A 79 1.85 -5.34 1.65
C GLY A 79 0.95 -6.26 2.46
N ILE A 80 0.82 -7.52 2.04
CA ILE A 80 0.09 -8.56 2.78
C ILE A 80 0.68 -8.77 4.18
N ALA A 81 2.00 -8.84 4.31
CA ALA A 81 2.66 -9.06 5.59
C ALA A 81 2.50 -7.88 6.57
N ASN A 82 2.37 -6.65 6.05
CA ASN A 82 2.19 -5.45 6.86
C ASN A 82 0.72 -5.09 7.10
N ASP A 83 -0.20 -5.66 6.33
CA ASP A 83 -1.63 -5.67 6.65
C ASP A 83 -1.94 -6.80 7.64
N LYS A 84 -1.91 -6.46 8.93
CA LYS A 84 -2.00 -7.44 10.03
C LYS A 84 -3.33 -8.19 10.13
N ARG A 85 -4.29 -7.92 9.25
CA ARG A 85 -5.57 -8.66 9.20
C ARG A 85 -5.40 -10.06 8.63
N ILE A 86 -4.43 -10.31 7.75
CA ILE A 86 -4.23 -11.64 7.14
C ILE A 86 -3.54 -12.61 8.11
N ILE A 87 -2.68 -12.11 9.00
CA ILE A 87 -1.95 -12.91 10.00
C ILE A 87 -2.73 -13.19 11.30
N GLN A 88 -3.90 -12.59 11.50
CA GLN A 88 -4.75 -12.88 12.68
C GLN A 88 -5.73 -14.04 12.50
N TYR A 89 -5.76 -14.68 11.31
CA TYR A 89 -6.61 -15.84 11.03
C TYR A 89 -5.92 -17.21 11.22
N HIS A 90 -4.75 -17.24 11.87
CA HIS A 90 -4.05 -18.45 12.32
C HIS A 90 -3.70 -18.32 13.80
#